data_AF-A0A2V8N5D1-F1
#
_entry.id   AF-A0A2V8N5D1-F1
#
_cell.length_a   1.000
_cell.length_b   1.000
_cell.length_c   1.000
_cell.angle_alpha   90.00
_cell.angle_beta   90.00
_cell.angle_gamma   90.00
#
_symmetry.space_group_name_H-M   'P 1'
#
loop_
_entity.id
_entity.type
_entity.pdbx_description
1 polymer ?
#
loop_
_entity_poly.entity_id
_entity_poly.type
_entity_poly.pdbx_seq_one_letter_code
_entity_poly.pdbx_strand_id
1 'polypeptide(L)'
;MNTLHLGYDARGRPINLEPSDRLTHMHVIGSSGSGKSKFLEWMMRGDLDNRQGFCLLDPHGTLYEAITDHAAHHVIDREIILLNLSEQDAIINFSPFRKATDGDISVQ
;
A
#
# COMPACT_ATOMS: atom_id res chain seq x y z
N MET A 1 6.28 -11.17 -4.69
CA MET A 1 6.60 -9.74 -4.51
C MET A 1 7.78 -9.41 -5.40
N ASN A 2 7.87 -8.15 -5.87
CA ASN A 2 8.96 -7.62 -6.68
C ASN A 2 9.85 -6.76 -5.78
N THR A 3 11.10 -6.60 -6.19
CA THR A 3 12.07 -5.74 -5.51
C THR A 3 11.59 -4.29 -5.54
N LEU A 4 11.67 -3.60 -4.41
CA LEU A 4 11.36 -2.16 -4.31
C LEU A 4 12.65 -1.36 -4.16
N HIS A 5 12.79 -0.31 -4.94
CA HIS A 5 13.89 0.65 -4.76
C HIS A 5 13.55 1.61 -3.62
N LEU A 6 14.38 1.67 -2.57
CA LEU A 6 14.17 2.56 -1.42
C LEU A 6 14.90 3.89 -1.57
N GLY A 7 15.98 3.93 -2.36
CA GLY A 7 16.81 5.11 -2.54
C GLY A 7 18.28 4.76 -2.60
N TYR A 8 19.14 5.63 -2.09
CA TYR A 8 20.60 5.47 -2.14
C TYR A 8 21.22 5.60 -0.75
N ASP A 9 22.32 4.89 -0.52
CA ASP A 9 23.13 5.10 0.68
C ASP A 9 24.01 6.36 0.56
N ALA A 10 24.76 6.68 1.62
CA ALA A 10 25.64 7.85 1.65
C ALA A 10 26.77 7.83 0.58
N ARG A 11 27.01 6.68 -0.05
CA ARG A 11 28.00 6.50 -1.14
C ARG A 11 27.34 6.47 -2.52
N GLY A 12 26.04 6.73 -2.61
CA GLY A 12 25.28 6.70 -3.87
C GLY A 12 24.98 5.29 -4.37
N ARG A 13 25.10 4.25 -3.54
CA ARG A 13 24.74 2.88 -3.93
C ARG A 13 23.23 2.68 -3.75
N PRO A 14 22.53 2.04 -4.70
CA PRO A 14 21.11 1.79 -4.57
C PRO A 14 20.83 0.88 -3.38
N ILE A 15 19.82 1.24 -2.60
CA ILE A 15 19.23 0.42 -1.55
C ILE A 15 17.91 -0.09 -2.08
N ASN A 16 17.76 -1.40 -2.06
CA ASN A 16 16.54 -2.07 -2.47
C ASN A 16 16.02 -2.93 -1.32
N LEU A 17 14.71 -3.15 -1.31
CA LEU A 17 14.03 -4.09 -0.44
C LEU A 17 13.63 -5.30 -1.26
N GLU A 18 14.30 -6.43 -1.00
CA GLU A 18 14.06 -7.65 -1.75
C GLU A 18 12.76 -8.33 -1.32
N PRO A 19 12.11 -9.11 -2.20
CA PRO A 19 10.87 -9.81 -1.88
C PRO A 19 10.93 -10.65 -0.59
N SER A 20 12.08 -11.26 -0.29
CA SER A 20 12.30 -12.05 0.93
C SER A 20 12.21 -11.20 2.20
N ASP A 21 12.75 -9.98 2.17
CA ASP A 21 12.78 -9.08 3.33
C ASP A 21 11.39 -8.49 3.60
N ARG A 22 10.57 -8.37 2.56
CA ARG A 22 9.19 -7.89 2.67
C ARG A 22 8.27 -8.87 3.39
N LEU A 23 8.64 -10.16 3.44
CA LEU A 23 7.84 -11.19 4.12
C LEU A 23 7.95 -11.12 5.64
N THR A 24 8.96 -10.45 6.20
CA THR A 24 9.19 -10.37 7.65
C THR A 24 8.54 -9.15 8.30
N HIS A 25 7.66 -8.44 7.57
CA HIS A 25 7.09 -7.15 7.95
C HIS A 25 8.13 -6.03 8.11
N MET A 26 7.66 -4.79 8.16
CA MET A 26 8.52 -3.61 8.31
C MET A 26 7.90 -2.62 9.30
N HIS A 27 8.76 -1.99 10.09
CA HIS A 27 8.37 -0.94 11.02
C HIS A 27 9.09 0.37 10.68
N VAL A 28 8.32 1.42 10.37
CA VAL A 28 8.84 2.75 10.03
C VAL A 28 8.62 3.69 11.21
N ILE A 29 9.71 4.08 11.89
CA ILE A 29 9.67 4.92 13.11
C ILE A 29 10.31 6.28 12.83
N GLY A 30 9.72 7.34 13.39
CA GLY A 30 10.23 8.72 13.30
C GLY A 30 9.26 9.74 13.88
N SER A 31 9.75 10.93 14.22
CA SER A 31 8.93 12.04 14.76
C SER A 31 7.91 12.57 13.74
N SER A 32 6.92 13.34 14.20
CA SER A 32 6.01 14.03 13.26
C SER A 32 6.81 14.93 12.29
N GLY A 33 6.42 14.94 11.01
CA GLY A 33 7.15 15.67 9.97
C GLY A 33 8.45 15.02 9.48
N SER A 34 8.88 13.88 10.04
CA SER A 34 10.14 13.21 9.65
C SER A 34 10.10 12.51 8.27
N GLY A 35 9.01 12.63 7.52
CA GLY A 35 8.88 12.02 6.19
C GLY A 35 8.33 10.59 6.14
N LYS A 36 7.85 10.01 7.25
CA LYS A 36 7.30 8.63 7.29
C LYS A 36 6.24 8.38 6.21
N SER A 37 5.23 9.25 6.12
CA SER A 37 4.15 9.09 5.13
C SER A 37 4.67 9.18 3.70
N LYS A 38 5.66 10.05 3.44
CA LYS A 38 6.31 10.15 2.12
C LYS A 38 7.15 8.92 1.79
N PHE A 39 7.79 8.31 2.79
CA PHE A 39 8.49 7.04 2.61
C PHE A 39 7.52 5.89 2.28
N LEU A 40 6.39 5.80 3.01
CA LEU A 40 5.33 4.83 2.69
C LEU A 40 4.74 5.06 1.30
N GLU A 41 4.46 6.32 0.94
CA GLU A 41 3.98 6.71 -0.38
C GLU A 41 4.94 6.25 -1.48
N TRP A 42 6.24 6.49 -1.30
CA TRP A 42 7.27 6.08 -2.26
C TRP A 42 7.27 4.58 -2.54
N MET A 43 7.18 3.75 -1.49
CA MET A 43 7.09 2.30 -1.66
C MET A 43 5.79 1.88 -2.36
N MET A 44 4.65 2.49 -2.01
CA MET A 44 3.35 2.18 -2.61
C MET A 44 3.32 2.53 -4.09
N ARG A 45 3.96 3.64 -4.51
CA ARG A 45 4.17 3.95 -5.94
C ARG A 45 4.97 2.85 -6.63
N GLY A 46 6.06 2.41 -6.03
CA GLY A 46 6.83 1.28 -6.56
C GLY A 46 6.05 -0.03 -6.62
N ASP A 47 5.15 -0.28 -5.67
CA ASP A 47 4.23 -1.43 -5.72
C ASP A 47 3.21 -1.29 -6.85
N LEU A 48 2.64 -0.10 -7.03
CA LEU A 48 1.75 0.22 -8.15
C LEU A 48 2.44 -0.03 -9.51
N ASP A 49 3.66 0.48 -9.69
CA ASP A 49 4.47 0.29 -10.91
C ASP A 49 4.79 -1.20 -11.15
N ASN A 50 5.06 -1.94 -10.07
CA ASN A 50 5.30 -3.38 -10.10
C ASN A 50 4.02 -4.23 -10.24
N ARG A 51 2.85 -3.60 -10.41
CA ARG A 51 1.52 -4.25 -10.42
C ARG A 51 1.23 -5.10 -9.18
N GLN A 52 1.77 -4.70 -8.02
CA GLN A 52 1.51 -5.35 -6.73
C GLN A 52 0.34 -4.63 -6.06
N GLY A 53 -0.56 -5.40 -5.43
CA GLY A 53 -1.64 -4.81 -4.64
C GLY A 53 -1.19 -4.51 -3.21
N PHE A 54 -1.83 -3.54 -2.57
CA PHE A 54 -1.70 -3.27 -1.15
C PHE A 54 -3.04 -2.78 -0.58
N CYS A 55 -3.17 -2.86 0.74
CA CYS A 55 -4.25 -2.23 1.48
C CYS A 55 -3.65 -1.08 2.29
N LEU A 56 -4.24 0.11 2.18
CA LEU A 56 -3.84 1.28 2.96
C LEU A 56 -4.90 1.56 4.02
N LEU A 57 -4.47 1.63 5.27
CA LEU A 57 -5.26 2.11 6.39
C LEU A 57 -4.71 3.47 6.80
N ASP A 58 -5.40 4.55 6.44
CA ASP A 58 -4.98 5.92 6.73
C ASP A 58 -6.08 6.70 7.46
N PRO A 59 -5.99 6.89 8.79
CA PRO A 59 -6.98 7.66 9.54
C PRO A 59 -6.94 9.16 9.26
N HIS A 60 -5.89 9.67 8.59
CA HIS A 60 -5.72 11.10 8.31
C HIS A 60 -6.10 11.49 6.87
N GLY A 61 -6.18 10.53 5.95
CA GLY A 61 -6.62 10.71 4.56
C GLY A 61 -5.57 11.30 3.60
N THR A 62 -4.57 12.02 4.09
CA THR A 62 -3.58 12.69 3.22
C THR A 62 -2.74 11.71 2.38
N LEU A 63 -2.38 10.54 2.92
CA LEU A 63 -1.63 9.54 2.16
C LEU A 63 -2.55 8.82 1.17
N TYR A 64 -3.79 8.57 1.55
CA TYR A 64 -4.82 8.02 0.67
C TYR A 64 -5.05 8.90 -0.58
N GLU A 65 -5.20 10.21 -0.40
CA GLU A 65 -5.37 11.17 -1.50
C GLU A 65 -4.16 11.15 -2.44
N ALA A 66 -2.94 11.18 -1.90
CA ALA A 66 -1.71 11.20 -2.69
C ALA A 66 -1.53 9.93 -3.54
N ILE A 67 -1.89 8.76 -3.00
CA ILE A 67 -1.81 7.49 -3.73
C ILE A 67 -2.93 7.35 -4.76
N THR A 68 -4.15 7.78 -4.43
CA THR A 68 -5.27 7.77 -5.37
C THR A 68 -4.97 8.67 -6.56
N ASP A 69 -4.44 9.87 -6.32
CA ASP A 69 -4.01 10.79 -7.36
C ASP A 69 -2.90 10.19 -8.23
N HIS A 70 -1.87 9.59 -7.61
CA HIS A 70 -0.82 8.92 -8.36
C HIS A 70 -1.35 7.76 -9.22
N ALA A 71 -2.22 6.92 -8.66
CA ALA A 71 -2.78 5.79 -9.37
C ALA A 71 -3.67 6.22 -10.55
N ALA A 72 -4.45 7.29 -10.38
CA ALA A 72 -5.29 7.87 -11.43
C ALA A 72 -4.48 8.41 -12.63
N HIS A 73 -3.20 8.75 -12.43
CA HIS A 73 -2.33 9.25 -13.50
C HIS A 73 -1.40 8.19 -14.09
N HIS A 74 -1.04 7.16 -13.32
CA HIS A 74 0.02 6.22 -13.71
C HIS A 74 -0.45 4.77 -13.90
N VAL A 75 -1.60 4.37 -13.32
CA VAL A 75 -2.09 2.97 -13.35
C VAL A 75 -3.56 2.91 -13.75
N ILE A 76 -3.91 3.63 -14.83
CA ILE A 76 -5.28 3.81 -15.32
C ILE A 76 -5.93 2.53 -15.86
N ASP A 77 -5.13 1.51 -16.18
CA ASP A 77 -5.59 0.22 -16.72
C ASP A 77 -5.97 -0.80 -15.64
N ARG A 78 -5.98 -0.39 -14.36
CA ARG A 78 -6.25 -1.26 -13.22
C ARG A 78 -7.47 -0.78 -12.45
N GLU A 79 -8.30 -1.73 -12.04
CA GLU A 79 -9.39 -1.45 -11.10
C GLU A 79 -8.82 -1.07 -9.73
N ILE A 80 -9.20 0.12 -9.25
CA ILE A 80 -8.85 0.62 -7.92
C ILE A 80 -10.13 0.65 -7.10
N ILE A 81 -10.16 -0.16 -6.05
CA ILE A 81 -11.31 -0.28 -5.15
C ILE A 81 -11.11 0.70 -3.99
N LEU A 82 -11.84 1.82 -4.01
CA LEU A 82 -11.75 2.85 -2.98
C LEU A 82 -12.73 2.56 -1.84
N LEU A 83 -12.19 2.12 -0.69
CA LEU A 83 -12.96 1.86 0.53
C LEU A 83 -12.82 3.05 1.49
N ASN A 84 -13.63 4.09 1.29
CA ASN A 84 -13.66 5.22 2.22
C ASN A 84 -14.86 5.13 3.17
N LEU A 85 -14.63 4.64 4.40
CA LEU A 85 -15.69 4.48 5.40
C LEU A 85 -16.27 5.80 5.92
N SER A 86 -15.61 6.94 5.69
CA SER A 86 -16.18 8.25 6.03
C SER A 86 -17.16 8.78 4.98
N GLU A 87 -17.13 8.24 3.76
CA GLU A 87 -18.03 8.64 2.67
C GLU A 87 -19.24 7.70 2.59
N GLN A 88 -20.41 8.23 2.95
CA GLN A 88 -21.64 7.45 3.02
C GLN A 88 -22.16 6.96 1.66
N ASP A 89 -21.71 7.55 0.56
CA ASP A 89 -22.13 7.18 -0.80
C ASP A 89 -21.15 6.19 -1.47
N ALA A 90 -19.95 6.00 -0.90
CA ALA A 90 -18.92 5.09 -1.39
C ALA A 90 -18.97 3.72 -0.67
N ILE A 91 -20.18 3.18 -0.46
CA ILE A 91 -20.36 1.92 0.26
C ILE A 91 -20.09 0.74 -0.67
N ILE A 92 -18.97 0.06 -0.43
CA ILE A 92 -18.69 -1.23 -1.02
C ILE A 92 -19.27 -2.30 -0.10
N ASN A 93 -20.13 -3.17 -0.65
CA ASN A 93 -20.76 -4.24 0.11
C ASN A 93 -19.73 -5.33 0.45
N PHE A 94 -19.12 -5.21 1.63
CA PHE A 94 -18.23 -6.23 2.19
C PHE A 94 -18.78 -6.71 3.54
N SER A 95 -19.09 -8.00 3.64
CA SER A 95 -19.46 -8.63 4.91
C SER A 95 -18.41 -9.68 5.26
N PRO A 96 -17.65 -9.50 6.37
CA PRO A 96 -16.68 -10.50 6.81
C PRO A 96 -17.35 -11.80 7.28
N PHE A 97 -18.67 -11.79 7.48
CA PHE A 97 -19.47 -12.97 7.85
C PHE A 97 -20.08 -13.68 6.65
N ARG A 98 -19.92 -13.15 5.43
CA ARG A 98 -20.39 -13.82 4.22
C ARG A 98 -19.60 -15.11 4.07
N LYS A 99 -20.30 -16.25 4.08
CA LYS A 99 -19.68 -17.57 3.91
C LYS A 99 -18.96 -17.61 2.56
N ALA A 100 -17.63 -17.79 2.59
CA ALA A 100 -16.85 -18.00 1.39
C ALA A 100 -17.32 -19.30 0.73
N THR A 101 -17.51 -19.28 -0.59
CA THR A 101 -17.92 -20.49 -1.34
C THR A 101 -16.80 -21.52 -1.42
N ASP A 102 -15.53 -21.07 -1.35
CA ASP A 102 -14.31 -21.90 -1.40
C ASP A 102 -13.24 -21.44 -0.38
N GLY A 103 -13.60 -21.32 0.89
CA GLY A 103 -12.66 -20.95 1.96
C GLY A 103 -12.24 -22.14 2.81
N ASP A 104 -10.94 -22.48 2.81
CA ASP A 104 -10.37 -23.35 3.84
C ASP A 104 -10.19 -22.54 5.13
N ILE A 105 -10.80 -23.00 6.21
CA ILE A 105 -10.77 -22.35 7.53
C ILE A 105 -9.56 -22.88 8.33
N SER A 106 -8.74 -23.78 7.76
CA SER A 106 -7.70 -24.51 8.50
C SER A 106 -6.44 -23.73 8.86
N VAL A 107 -6.41 -22.41 8.73
CA VAL A 107 -5.25 -21.61 9.12
C VAL A 107 -5.70 -20.52 10.10
N GLN A 108 -5.68 -20.88 11.37
CA GLN A 108 -5.59 -19.96 12.51
C GLN A 108 -4.25 -20.13 13.20
#